data_AF-A0AA41EEX4-F1
#
_entry.id   AF-A0AA41EEX4-F1
#
_cell.length_a   1.000
_cell.length_b   1.000
_cell.length_c   1.000
_cell.angle_alpha   90.00
_cell.angle_beta   90.00
_cell.angle_gamma   90.00
#
_symmetry.space_group_name_H-M   'P 1'
#
loop_
_entity.id
_entity.type
_entity.pdbx_description
1 polymer ?
#
loop_
_entity_poly.entity_id
_entity_poly.type
_entity_poly.pdbx_seq_one_letter_code
_entity_poly.pdbx_strand_id
1 'polypeptide(L)'
;LCGLSAGERNRHFLIPAKSNTRWEVVSGKSEDALVRMRVSPQARQKCPELPEWWMARAIRVLDAAGRERVLLTSLTDRRRFKVADLNACYERRWQVETSYRELKQSMLGGALTLRSRTVEGLYQEIWGALIAYNLIRREMASAAFEAKCEPTELSFVRSFHLIQHEMMWAARTPA
;
A
#
# COMPACT_ATOMS: atom_id res chain seq x y z
N LEU A 1 -11.83 -8.60 5.65
CA LEU A 1 -10.49 -9.19 5.77
C LEU A 1 -10.39 -10.32 4.77
N CYS A 2 -9.47 -10.20 3.82
CA CYS A 2 -9.52 -10.85 2.51
C CYS A 2 -9.69 -12.38 2.59
N GLY A 3 -10.89 -12.86 2.21
CA GLY A 3 -11.16 -14.26 1.92
C GLY A 3 -10.37 -14.68 0.68
N LEU A 4 -9.10 -15.01 0.86
CA LEU A 4 -8.25 -15.55 -0.19
C LEU A 4 -8.68 -17.00 -0.44
N SER A 5 -9.73 -17.19 -1.25
CA SER A 5 -10.14 -18.51 -1.72
C SER A 5 -9.03 -19.09 -2.61
N ALA A 6 -8.64 -20.33 -2.36
CA ALA A 6 -7.54 -21.00 -3.10
C ALA A 6 -7.89 -21.37 -4.55
N GLY A 7 -9.07 -20.97 -5.06
CA GLY A 7 -9.65 -21.51 -6.30
C GLY A 7 -9.93 -20.52 -7.44
N GLU A 8 -9.70 -19.21 -7.28
CA GLU A 8 -10.01 -18.26 -8.35
C GLU A 8 -8.90 -18.17 -9.42
N ARG A 9 -9.27 -18.38 -10.69
CA ARG A 9 -8.35 -18.48 -11.85
C ARG A 9 -7.67 -17.17 -12.28
N ASN A 10 -7.97 -16.04 -11.64
CA ASN A 10 -7.48 -14.70 -12.04
C ASN A 10 -6.77 -13.96 -10.90
N ARG A 11 -5.98 -14.68 -10.09
CA ARG A 11 -5.20 -14.07 -9.00
C ARG A 11 -3.82 -13.70 -9.50
N HIS A 12 -3.57 -12.40 -9.57
CA HIS A 12 -2.27 -11.86 -9.99
C HIS A 12 -1.65 -11.02 -8.89
N PHE A 13 -0.32 -11.03 -8.84
CA PHE A 13 0.43 -10.16 -7.94
C PHE A 13 1.09 -9.02 -8.72
N LEU A 14 1.28 -7.90 -8.04
CA LEU A 14 2.08 -6.77 -8.50
C LEU A 14 2.76 -6.15 -7.27
N ILE A 15 4.06 -6.36 -7.14
CA ILE A 15 4.83 -6.04 -5.93
C ILE A 15 6.14 -5.33 -6.29
N PRO A 16 6.69 -4.48 -5.41
CA PRO A 16 8.02 -3.95 -5.63
C PRO A 16 9.07 -5.05 -5.42
N ALA A 17 10.08 -5.08 -6.26
CA ALA A 17 11.28 -5.85 -5.97
C ALA A 17 12.03 -5.22 -4.78
N LYS A 18 12.55 -6.05 -3.89
CA LYS A 18 13.50 -5.61 -2.85
C LYS A 18 14.86 -5.33 -3.49
N SER A 19 15.64 -4.44 -2.90
CA SER A 19 17.01 -4.11 -3.35
C SER A 19 17.94 -5.33 -3.43
N ASN A 20 17.72 -6.33 -2.57
CA ASN A 20 18.50 -7.56 -2.53
C ASN A 20 17.90 -8.71 -3.36
N THR A 21 16.87 -8.44 -4.16
CA THR A 21 16.23 -9.48 -4.99
C THR A 21 17.19 -9.92 -6.08
N ARG A 22 17.46 -11.23 -6.14
CA ARG A 22 18.29 -11.85 -7.20
C ARG A 22 17.39 -12.68 -8.12
N TRP A 23 17.62 -12.56 -9.42
CA TRP A 23 16.89 -13.29 -10.45
C TRP A 23 17.75 -13.55 -11.67
N GLU A 24 17.31 -14.47 -12.51
CA GLU A 24 17.88 -14.74 -13.82
C GLU A 24 16.91 -14.26 -14.89
N VAL A 25 17.42 -13.53 -15.89
CA VAL A 25 16.62 -13.08 -17.03
C VAL A 25 16.41 -14.26 -17.97
N VAL A 26 15.15 -14.59 -18.23
CA VAL A 26 14.75 -15.65 -19.17
C VAL A 26 14.58 -15.07 -20.57
N SER A 27 13.93 -13.91 -20.69
CA SER A 27 13.74 -13.23 -21.97
C SER A 27 13.37 -11.75 -21.79
N GLY A 28 13.49 -10.95 -22.85
CA GLY A 28 13.14 -9.53 -22.84
C GLY A 28 14.33 -8.60 -22.65
N LYS A 29 14.02 -7.34 -22.35
CA LYS A 29 15.00 -6.25 -22.21
C LYS A 29 15.16 -5.88 -20.74
N SER A 30 16.19 -5.11 -20.42
CA SER A 30 16.46 -4.64 -19.05
C SER A 30 15.27 -3.91 -18.41
N GLU A 31 14.47 -3.20 -19.20
CA GLU A 31 13.29 -2.42 -18.80
C GLU A 31 12.00 -3.26 -18.62
N ASP A 32 11.89 -4.38 -19.34
CA ASP A 32 10.75 -5.30 -19.31
C ASP A 32 11.23 -6.71 -19.67
N ALA A 33 11.45 -7.52 -18.63
CA ALA A 33 12.01 -8.85 -18.72
C ALA A 33 11.09 -9.89 -18.08
N LEU A 34 11.05 -11.08 -18.66
CA LEU A 34 10.61 -12.27 -17.95
C LEU A 34 11.81 -12.80 -17.16
N VAL A 35 11.64 -12.95 -15.86
CA VAL A 35 12.68 -13.38 -14.94
C VAL A 35 12.24 -14.64 -14.20
N ARG A 36 13.22 -15.44 -13.77
CA ARG A 36 13.00 -16.57 -12.87
C ARG A 36 13.80 -16.40 -11.59
N MET A 37 13.23 -16.90 -10.50
CA MET A 37 13.79 -16.82 -9.16
C MET A 37 13.68 -18.18 -8.49
N ARG A 38 14.69 -18.55 -7.70
CA ARG A 38 14.68 -19.81 -6.98
C ARG A 38 13.73 -19.71 -5.80
N VAL A 39 12.85 -20.69 -5.63
CA VAL A 39 12.01 -20.79 -4.45
C VAL A 39 12.88 -21.20 -3.26
N SER A 40 12.77 -20.50 -2.14
CA SER A 40 13.60 -20.79 -0.97
C SER A 40 13.40 -22.23 -0.48
N PRO A 41 14.46 -22.92 0.00
CA PRO A 41 14.32 -24.26 0.55
C PRO A 41 13.30 -24.34 1.69
N GLN A 42 13.23 -23.32 2.54
CA GLN A 42 12.27 -23.24 3.64
C GLN A 42 10.82 -23.20 3.15
N ALA A 43 10.53 -22.48 2.06
CA ALA A 43 9.20 -22.46 1.47
C ALA A 43 8.82 -23.83 0.89
N ARG A 44 9.75 -24.48 0.19
CA ARG A 44 9.53 -25.84 -0.35
C ARG A 44 9.42 -26.91 0.75
N GLN A 45 10.04 -26.70 1.91
CA GLN A 45 9.86 -27.58 3.07
C GLN A 45 8.43 -27.48 3.64
N LYS A 46 7.87 -26.26 3.67
CA LYS A 46 6.49 -26.03 4.15
C LYS A 46 5.43 -26.47 3.12
N CYS A 47 5.75 -26.32 1.84
CA CYS A 47 4.89 -26.65 0.70
C CYS A 47 5.71 -27.43 -0.35
N PRO A 48 5.81 -28.76 -0.22
CA PRO A 48 6.60 -29.62 -1.13
C PRO A 48 6.18 -29.56 -2.60
N GLU A 49 4.94 -29.17 -2.86
CA GLU A 49 4.37 -28.98 -4.20
C GLU A 49 4.95 -27.76 -4.94
N LEU A 50 5.66 -26.87 -4.25
CA LEU A 50 6.26 -25.70 -4.87
C LEU A 50 7.40 -26.09 -5.83
N PRO A 51 7.43 -25.49 -7.03
CA PRO A 51 8.50 -25.73 -7.98
C PRO A 51 9.84 -25.21 -7.43
N GLU A 52 10.94 -25.67 -8.02
CA GLU A 52 12.27 -25.14 -7.70
C GLU A 52 12.42 -23.67 -8.11
N TRP A 53 11.72 -23.28 -9.19
CA TRP A 53 11.77 -21.95 -9.78
C TRP A 53 10.36 -21.38 -9.92
N TRP A 54 10.23 -20.09 -9.68
CA TRP A 54 9.02 -19.35 -10.01
C TRP A 54 9.36 -18.21 -10.98
N MET A 55 8.40 -17.86 -11.84
CA MET A 55 8.56 -16.88 -12.90
C MET A 55 7.79 -15.60 -12.57
N ALA A 56 8.33 -14.47 -12.98
CA ALA A 56 7.68 -13.16 -12.89
C ALA A 56 8.11 -12.29 -14.07
N ARG A 57 7.27 -11.32 -14.46
CA ARG A 57 7.69 -10.21 -15.30
C ARG A 57 8.24 -9.10 -14.41
N ALA A 58 9.46 -8.67 -14.68
CA ALA A 58 10.12 -7.54 -14.05
C ALA A 58 10.03 -6.32 -14.97
N ILE A 59 9.42 -5.24 -14.49
CA ILE A 59 9.28 -3.97 -15.21
C ILE A 59 9.97 -2.86 -14.43
N ARG A 60 10.78 -2.04 -15.09
CA ARG A 60 11.34 -0.82 -14.53
C ARG A 60 10.37 0.32 -14.75
N VAL A 61 10.05 1.02 -13.67
CA VAL A 61 9.14 2.18 -13.69
C VAL A 61 9.76 3.31 -12.88
N LEU A 62 9.40 4.54 -13.21
CA LEU A 62 9.75 5.72 -12.43
C LEU A 62 8.59 6.05 -11.51
N ASP A 63 8.88 6.47 -10.28
CA ASP A 63 7.87 7.04 -9.41
C ASP A 63 7.64 8.53 -9.67
N ALA A 64 6.63 9.11 -9.01
CA ALA A 64 6.32 10.53 -9.11
C ALA A 64 7.49 11.46 -8.69
N ALA A 65 8.48 10.95 -7.96
CA ALA A 65 9.70 11.68 -7.58
C ALA A 65 10.89 11.39 -8.52
N GLY A 66 10.66 10.71 -9.65
CA GLY A 66 11.68 10.35 -10.64
C GLY A 66 12.62 9.22 -10.21
N ARG A 67 12.32 8.51 -9.12
CA ARG A 67 13.16 7.41 -8.64
C ARG A 67 12.80 6.12 -9.36
N GLU A 68 13.82 5.43 -9.87
CA GLU A 68 13.65 4.12 -10.50
C GLU A 68 13.28 3.06 -9.46
N ARG A 69 12.29 2.23 -9.81
CA ARG A 69 11.92 1.01 -9.08
C ARG A 69 11.63 -0.12 -10.05
N VAL A 70 11.83 -1.35 -9.58
CA VAL A 70 11.42 -2.56 -10.32
C VAL A 70 10.16 -3.11 -9.70
N LEU A 71 9.14 -3.36 -10.50
CA LEU A 71 7.93 -4.09 -10.11
C LEU A 71 7.98 -5.52 -10.66
N LEU A 72 7.54 -6.49 -9.86
CA LEU A 72 7.37 -7.88 -10.22
C LEU A 72 5.89 -8.22 -10.34
N THR A 73 5.50 -8.91 -11.41
CA THR A 73 4.11 -9.36 -11.62
C THR A 73 3.99 -10.74 -12.25
N SER A 74 2.89 -11.44 -11.99
CA SER A 74 2.50 -12.65 -12.74
C SER A 74 1.83 -12.36 -14.08
N LEU A 75 1.59 -11.08 -14.43
CA LEU A 75 0.98 -10.65 -15.68
C LEU A 75 2.04 -10.58 -16.81
N THR A 76 2.26 -11.71 -17.48
CA THR A 76 3.35 -11.89 -18.46
C THR A 76 3.01 -11.46 -19.89
N ASP A 77 1.74 -11.36 -20.26
CA ASP A 77 1.32 -10.91 -21.60
C ASP A 77 1.56 -9.41 -21.78
N ARG A 78 2.60 -9.07 -22.54
CA ARG A 78 3.03 -7.68 -22.79
C ARG A 78 2.04 -6.87 -23.63
N ARG A 79 1.25 -7.53 -24.49
CA ARG A 79 0.28 -6.85 -25.36
C ARG A 79 -0.96 -6.48 -24.56
N ARG A 80 -1.41 -7.39 -23.69
CA ARG A 80 -2.58 -7.20 -22.84
C ARG A 80 -2.29 -6.30 -21.64
N PHE A 81 -1.13 -6.42 -21.01
CA PHE A 81 -0.77 -5.69 -19.80
C PHE A 81 0.42 -4.77 -20.08
N LYS A 82 0.15 -3.50 -20.38
CA LYS A 82 1.20 -2.53 -20.68
C LYS A 82 1.88 -2.07 -19.38
N VAL A 83 3.15 -1.69 -19.49
CA VAL A 83 3.93 -1.18 -18.35
C VAL A 83 3.27 0.04 -17.70
N ALA A 84 2.71 0.95 -18.50
CA ALA A 84 2.02 2.13 -18.01
C ALA A 84 0.80 1.78 -17.14
N ASP A 85 -0.02 0.82 -17.57
CA ASP A 85 -1.21 0.39 -16.82
C ASP A 85 -0.82 -0.29 -15.50
N LEU A 86 0.24 -1.10 -15.52
CA LEU A 86 0.79 -1.73 -14.33
C LEU A 86 1.35 -0.69 -13.35
N ASN A 87 2.06 0.33 -13.86
CA ASN A 87 2.56 1.42 -13.02
C ASN A 87 1.40 2.19 -12.36
N ALA A 88 0.41 2.61 -13.15
CA ALA A 88 -0.77 3.33 -12.63
C ALA A 88 -1.53 2.49 -11.58
N CYS A 89 -1.67 1.17 -11.81
CA CYS A 89 -2.25 0.26 -10.83
C CYS A 89 -1.43 0.21 -9.53
N TYR A 90 -0.11 0.16 -9.65
CA TYR A 90 0.79 0.17 -8.50
C TYR A 90 0.74 1.49 -7.73
N GLU A 91 0.66 2.63 -8.41
CA GLU A 91 0.54 3.96 -7.81
C GLU A 91 -0.73 4.08 -6.98
N ARG A 92 -1.88 3.62 -7.48
CA ARG A 92 -3.13 3.55 -6.70
C ARG A 92 -2.98 2.69 -5.45
N ARG A 93 -2.27 1.56 -5.56
CA ARG A 93 -1.99 0.68 -4.42
C ARG A 93 -1.07 1.34 -3.38
N TRP A 94 -0.10 2.13 -3.83
CA TRP A 94 0.80 2.89 -2.93
C TRP A 94 0.04 3.91 -2.08
N GLN A 95 -1.05 4.48 -2.58
CA GLN A 95 -1.91 5.38 -1.79
C GLN A 95 -2.51 4.65 -0.58
N VAL A 96 -2.82 3.36 -0.72
CA VAL A 96 -3.30 2.51 0.40
C VAL A 96 -2.18 2.27 1.43
N GLU A 97 -0.96 1.96 0.98
CA GLU A 97 0.19 1.83 1.89
C GLU A 97 0.50 3.14 2.63
N THR A 98 0.36 4.28 1.93
CA THR A 98 0.51 5.61 2.51
C THR A 98 -0.58 5.87 3.55
N SER A 99 -1.82 5.50 3.24
CA SER A 99 -2.97 5.58 4.16
C SER A 99 -2.75 4.78 5.45
N TYR A 100 -2.19 3.56 5.35
CA TYR A 100 -1.82 2.78 6.53
C TYR A 100 -0.68 3.42 7.34
N ARG A 101 0.30 4.04 6.68
CA ARG A 101 1.39 4.76 7.35
C ARG A 101 0.85 5.97 8.10
N GLU A 102 -0.04 6.76 7.48
CA GLU A 102 -0.70 7.91 8.10
C GLU A 102 -1.43 7.52 9.39
N LEU A 103 -2.22 6.44 9.35
CA LEU A 103 -2.93 5.95 10.53
C LEU A 103 -1.93 5.52 11.63
N LYS A 104 -0.94 4.69 11.29
CA LYS A 104 -0.04 4.08 12.29
C LYS A 104 1.00 5.05 12.84
N GLN A 105 1.55 5.93 12.00
CA GLN A 105 2.67 6.80 12.38
C GLN A 105 2.23 8.22 12.66
N SER A 106 1.36 8.80 11.84
CA SER A 106 0.97 10.20 12.01
C SER A 106 -0.11 10.34 13.07
N MET A 107 -1.22 9.60 12.94
CA MET A 107 -2.36 9.74 13.85
C MET A 107 -2.09 9.14 15.23
N LEU A 108 -1.46 7.96 15.28
CA LEU A 108 -1.07 7.33 16.56
C LEU A 108 0.28 7.82 17.09
N GLY A 109 0.91 8.81 16.43
CA GLY A 109 2.20 9.37 16.87
C GLY A 109 3.34 8.35 16.94
N GLY A 110 3.26 7.25 16.19
CA GLY A 110 4.22 6.15 16.25
C GLY A 110 4.17 5.33 17.54
N ALA A 111 3.18 5.55 18.42
CA ALA A 111 2.94 4.70 19.58
C ALA A 111 2.44 3.33 19.09
N LEU A 112 3.34 2.34 19.11
CA LEU A 112 3.05 0.97 18.68
C LEU A 112 2.23 0.17 19.71
N THR A 113 1.94 0.75 20.87
CA THR A 113 1.26 0.07 21.98
C THR A 113 -0.08 0.72 22.27
N LEU A 114 -1.14 -0.07 22.07
CA LEU A 114 -2.49 0.22 22.59
C LEU A 114 -2.44 0.20 24.14
N ARG A 115 -3.31 0.98 24.78
CA ARG A 115 -3.23 1.25 26.22
C ARG A 115 -4.08 0.29 27.07
N SER A 116 -5.16 -0.21 26.50
CA SER A 116 -6.11 -1.08 27.18
C SER A 116 -5.47 -2.41 27.54
N ARG A 117 -5.89 -2.94 28.69
CA ARG A 117 -5.52 -4.27 29.19
C ARG A 117 -6.63 -5.31 29.00
N THR A 118 -7.73 -4.94 28.35
CA THR A 118 -8.85 -5.84 28.02
C THR A 118 -9.02 -5.95 26.51
N VAL A 119 -9.48 -7.10 26.03
CA VAL A 119 -9.72 -7.35 24.60
C VAL A 119 -10.74 -6.36 24.03
N GLU A 120 -11.80 -6.10 24.78
CA GLU A 120 -12.88 -5.17 24.40
C GLU A 120 -12.36 -3.74 24.27
N GLY A 121 -11.52 -3.28 25.22
CA GLY A 121 -10.93 -1.95 25.16
C GLY A 121 -9.90 -1.82 24.02
N LEU A 122 -9.18 -2.89 23.68
CA LEU A 122 -8.30 -2.89 22.50
C LEU A 122 -9.10 -2.73 21.21
N TYR A 123 -10.23 -3.43 21.07
CA TYR A 123 -11.14 -3.22 19.95
C TYR A 123 -11.65 -1.78 19.90
N GLN A 124 -12.04 -1.21 21.04
CA GLN A 124 -12.50 0.18 21.12
C GLN A 124 -11.43 1.17 20.66
N GLU A 125 -10.17 1.00 21.07
CA GLU A 125 -9.06 1.86 20.62
C GLU A 125 -8.84 1.76 19.11
N ILE A 126 -8.84 0.54 18.55
CA ILE A 126 -8.69 0.32 17.12
C ILE A 126 -9.84 0.97 16.34
N TRP A 127 -11.08 0.75 16.78
CA TRP A 127 -12.25 1.35 16.15
C TRP A 127 -12.25 2.88 16.27
N GLY A 128 -11.87 3.43 17.43
CA GLY A 128 -11.74 4.87 17.63
C GLY A 128 -10.71 5.47 16.66
N ALA A 129 -9.56 4.83 16.49
CA ALA A 129 -8.54 5.27 15.53
C ALA A 129 -9.05 5.20 14.08
N LEU A 130 -9.74 4.12 13.70
CA LEU A 130 -10.32 4.00 12.36
C LEU A 130 -11.42 5.04 12.10
N ILE A 131 -12.27 5.31 13.08
CA ILE A 131 -13.34 6.31 12.95
C ILE A 131 -12.74 7.70 12.75
N ALA A 132 -11.82 8.12 13.62
CA ALA A 132 -11.21 9.45 13.49
C ALA A 132 -10.37 9.59 12.22
N TYR A 133 -9.67 8.53 11.77
CA TYR A 133 -9.00 8.51 10.46
C TYR A 133 -9.99 8.76 9.31
N ASN A 134 -11.11 8.02 9.27
CA ASN A 134 -12.10 8.16 8.22
C ASN A 134 -12.81 9.52 8.27
N LEU A 135 -13.02 10.09 9.46
CA LEU A 135 -13.59 11.43 9.62
C LEU A 135 -12.68 12.49 8.97
N ILE A 136 -11.38 12.46 9.26
CA ILE A 136 -10.41 13.37 8.64
C ILE A 136 -10.41 13.20 7.12
N ARG A 137 -10.42 11.96 6.61
CA ARG A 137 -10.44 11.69 5.16
C ARG A 137 -11.73 12.18 4.50
N ARG A 138 -12.86 12.12 5.21
CA ARG A 138 -14.13 12.68 4.74
C ARG A 138 -14.05 14.20 4.64
N GLU A 139 -13.54 14.88 5.66
CA GLU A 139 -13.38 16.34 5.63
C GLU A 139 -12.40 16.79 4.54
N MET A 140 -11.30 16.06 4.35
CA MET A 140 -10.39 16.28 3.23
C MET A 140 -11.10 16.14 1.88
N ALA A 141 -11.94 15.10 1.70
CA ALA A 141 -12.68 14.91 0.46
C ALA A 141 -13.68 16.05 0.20
N SER A 142 -14.34 16.55 1.25
CA SER A 142 -15.24 17.72 1.14
C SER A 142 -14.47 18.97 0.74
N ALA A 143 -13.35 19.26 1.41
CA ALA A 143 -12.51 20.41 1.10
C ALA A 143 -11.92 20.34 -0.32
N ALA A 144 -11.48 19.15 -0.76
CA ALA A 144 -10.97 18.92 -2.11
C ALA A 144 -12.05 19.14 -3.18
N PHE A 145 -13.29 18.70 -2.91
CA PHE A 145 -14.42 18.93 -3.79
C PHE A 145 -14.69 20.44 -4.00
N GLU A 146 -14.68 21.23 -2.92
CA GLU A 146 -14.84 22.68 -3.00
C GLU A 146 -13.67 23.36 -3.72
N ALA A 147 -12.44 22.89 -3.48
CA ALA A 147 -11.23 23.38 -4.12
C ALA A 147 -11.03 22.90 -5.57
N LYS A 148 -11.91 22.02 -6.08
CA LYS A 148 -11.82 21.39 -7.42
C LYS A 148 -10.49 20.67 -7.66
N CYS A 149 -10.00 19.96 -6.66
CA CYS A 149 -8.82 19.11 -6.74
C CYS A 149 -9.14 17.69 -6.27
N GLU A 150 -8.22 16.75 -6.50
CA GLU A 150 -8.37 15.38 -6.04
C GLU A 150 -8.10 15.29 -4.52
N PRO A 151 -8.88 14.51 -3.74
CA PRO A 151 -8.64 14.33 -2.30
C PRO A 151 -7.24 13.81 -1.96
N THR A 152 -6.61 13.12 -2.91
CA THR A 152 -5.25 12.57 -2.78
C THR A 152 -4.15 13.63 -2.92
N GLU A 153 -4.47 14.84 -3.37
CA GLU A 153 -3.55 15.98 -3.43
C GLU A 153 -3.43 16.69 -2.08
N LEU A 154 -4.39 16.49 -1.16
CA LEU A 154 -4.34 17.06 0.19
C LEU A 154 -3.46 16.21 1.11
N SER A 155 -2.61 16.88 1.89
CA SER A 155 -1.80 16.21 2.91
C SER A 155 -2.64 15.79 4.11
N PHE A 156 -2.73 14.49 4.37
CA PHE A 156 -3.42 13.97 5.57
C PHE A 156 -2.82 14.53 6.86
N VAL A 157 -1.49 14.55 6.98
CA VAL A 157 -0.79 15.04 8.18
C VAL A 157 -1.15 16.50 8.46
N ARG A 158 -1.16 17.35 7.43
CA ARG A 158 -1.54 18.75 7.58
C ARG A 158 -3.01 18.89 7.98
N SER A 159 -3.89 18.13 7.34
CA SER A 159 -5.34 18.15 7.61
C SER A 159 -5.65 17.69 9.04
N PHE A 160 -4.98 16.62 9.51
CA PHE A 160 -5.07 16.13 10.87
C PHE A 160 -4.66 17.20 11.90
N HIS A 161 -3.49 17.82 11.71
CA HIS A 161 -3.01 18.86 12.62
C HIS A 161 -3.89 20.11 12.62
N LEU A 162 -4.45 20.48 11.46
CA LEU A 162 -5.41 21.59 11.36
C LEU A 162 -6.65 21.30 12.21
N ILE A 163 -7.31 20.15 11.99
CA ILE A 163 -8.51 19.76 12.75
C ILE A 163 -8.20 19.68 14.25
N GLN A 164 -7.06 19.09 14.61
CA GLN A 164 -6.62 19.01 16.01
C GLN A 164 -6.42 20.40 16.62
N HIS A 165 -5.81 21.33 15.88
CA HIS A 165 -5.58 22.70 16.33
C HIS A 165 -6.91 23.44 16.55
N GLU A 166 -7.82 23.39 15.59
CA GLU A 166 -9.13 24.05 15.67
C GLU A 166 -9.96 23.50 16.84
N MET A 167 -9.98 22.18 17.05
CA MET A 167 -10.64 21.57 18.21
C MET A 167 -10.04 22.04 19.54
N MET A 168 -8.71 22.12 19.62
CA MET A 168 -8.01 22.59 20.82
C MET A 168 -8.27 24.07 21.09
N TRP A 169 -8.37 24.89 20.04
CA TRP A 169 -8.71 26.30 20.14
C TRP A 169 -10.13 26.48 20.63
N ALA A 170 -11.12 25.81 20.00
CA ALA A 170 -12.52 25.84 20.40
C ALA A 170 -12.73 25.41 21.87
N ALA A 171 -12.00 24.39 22.33
CA ALA A 171 -12.07 23.94 23.72
C ALA A 171 -11.54 24.99 24.73
N ARG A 172 -10.68 25.91 24.30
CA ARG A 172 -10.10 26.98 25.14
C ARG A 172 -10.86 28.29 25.06
N THR A 173 -11.70 28.47 24.06
CA THR A 173 -12.58 29.64 23.87
C THR A 173 -14.04 29.21 23.98
N PRO A 174 -14.52 28.89 25.21
CA PRO A 174 -15.92 28.55 25.40
C PRO A 174 -16.84 29.71 24.97
N ALA A 175 -18.01 29.36 24.45
CA ALA A 175 -19.03 30.28 23.95
C ALA A 175 -19.58 31.22 25.03
#